data_AF-A0A353E4W5-F1
#
_entry.id   AF-A0A353E4W5-F1
#
_cell.length_a   1.000
_cell.length_b   1.000
_cell.length_c   1.000
_cell.angle_alpha   90.00
_cell.angle_beta   90.00
_cell.angle_gamma   90.00
#
_symmetry.space_group_name_H-M   'P 1'
#
loop_
_entity.id
_entity.type
_entity.pdbx_description
1 polymer ?
#
loop_
_entity_poly.entity_id
_entity_poly.type
_entity_poly.pdbx_seq_one_letter_code
_entity_poly.pdbx_strand_id
1 'polypeptide(L)' 'FNMMMIVDMGKMTKSFEEVADDLANVGKAMGVQVKCQREEIFDMMHRI' A
#
# COMPACT_ATOMS: atom_id res chain seq x y z
N PHE A 1 -6.97 -10.44 12.39
CA PHE A 1 -7.74 -9.20 12.14
C PHE A 1 -7.23 -8.59 10.85
N ASN A 2 -8.11 -8.29 9.91
CA ASN A 2 -7.75 -7.56 8.70
C ASN A 2 -8.32 -6.15 8.84
N MET A 3 -7.48 -5.14 8.61
CA MET A 3 -7.90 -3.74 8.54
C MET A 3 -7.50 -3.20 7.18
N MET A 4 -8.41 -2.44 6.57
CA MET A 4 -8.19 -1.74 5.32
C MET A 4 -8.36 -0.26 5.58
N MET A 5 -7.43 0.55 5.07
CA MET A 5 -7.48 2.00 5.18
C MET A 5 -7.14 2.59 3.82
N ILE A 6 -7.93 3.56 3.39
CA ILE A 6 -7.64 4.37 2.21
C ILE A 6 -6.89 5.61 2.69
N VAL A 7 -5.72 5.85 2.11
CA VAL A 7 -4.85 6.96 2.48
C VAL A 7 -4.48 7.76 1.24
N ASP A 8 -4.56 9.09 1.35
CA ASP A 8 -4.09 10.01 0.32
C ASP A 8 -2.57 10.14 0.40
N MET A 9 -1.87 9.70 -0.65
CA MET A 9 -0.42 9.82 -0.78
C MET A 9 0.02 11.05 -1.62
N GLY A 10 -0.90 11.94 -1.98
CA GLY A 10 -0.65 13.08 -2.87
C GLY A 10 0.36 14.12 -2.37
N LYS A 11 0.70 14.10 -1.07
CA LYS A 11 1.74 14.97 -0.48
C LYS A 11 3.02 14.23 -0.08
N MET A 12 3.16 12.96 -0.45
CA MET A 12 4.41 12.24 -0.16
C MET A 12 5.55 12.75 -1.02
N THR A 13 6.69 12.98 -0.37
CA THR A 13 7.98 13.27 -1.02
C THR A 13 8.72 12.01 -1.44
N LYS A 14 8.33 10.84 -0.91
CA LYS A 14 8.89 9.52 -1.23
C LYS A 14 8.05 8.81 -2.30
N SER A 15 8.69 7.92 -3.05
CA SER A 15 8.00 7.10 -4.04
C SER A 15 7.07 6.09 -3.36
N PHE A 16 5.97 5.74 -4.03
CA PHE A 16 5.02 4.74 -3.52
C PHE A 16 5.69 3.40 -3.18
N GLU A 17 6.66 2.96 -3.99
CA GLU A 17 7.40 1.71 -3.77
C GLU A 17 8.20 1.76 -2.46
N GLU A 18 8.92 2.86 -2.21
CA GLU A 18 9.67 3.05 -0.97
C GLU A 18 8.75 3.00 0.27
N VAL A 19 7.56 3.59 0.15
CA VAL A 19 6.57 3.62 1.22
C VAL A 19 5.95 2.25 1.43
N ALA A 20 5.66 1.52 0.35
CA ALA A 20 5.15 0.16 0.41
C ALA A 20 6.17 -0.80 1.05
N ASP A 21 7.45 -0.66 0.70
CA ASP A 21 8.54 -1.45 1.28
C ASP A 21 8.78 -1.11 2.76
N ASP A 22 8.78 0.19 3.11
CA ASP A 22 8.87 0.65 4.50
C ASP A 22 7.72 0.05 5.33
N LEU A 23 6.48 0.12 4.83
CA LEU A 23 5.29 -0.43 5.49
C LEU A 23 5.32 -1.96 5.59
N ALA A 24 5.81 -2.65 4.57
CA ALA A 24 5.98 -4.11 4.59
C ALA A 24 7.02 -4.54 5.63
N ASN A 25 8.14 -3.82 5.73
CA ASN A 25 9.20 -4.08 6.72
C ASN A 25 8.71 -3.82 8.15
N VAL A 26 8.02 -2.70 8.37
CA VAL A 26 7.40 -2.37 9.67
C VAL A 26 6.36 -3.42 10.05
N GLY A 27 5.52 -3.84 9.10
CA GLY A 27 4.56 -4.91 9.31
C GLY A 27 5.23 -6.22 9.72
N LYS A 28 6.29 -6.62 9.01
CA LYS A 28 7.06 -7.83 9.31
C LYS A 28 7.67 -7.80 10.71
N ALA A 29 8.18 -6.65 11.15
CA ALA A 29 8.70 -6.47 12.50
C ALA A 29 7.61 -6.60 13.58
N MET A 30 6.37 -6.19 13.28
CA MET A 30 5.21 -6.33 14.16
C MET A 30 4.47 -7.67 14.02
N GLY A 31 4.92 -8.58 13.14
CA GLY A 31 4.25 -9.85 12.88
C GLY A 31 2.94 -9.73 12.10
N VAL A 32 2.72 -8.61 11.40
CA VAL A 32 1.53 -8.33 10.60
C VAL A 32 1.88 -8.18 9.12
N GLN A 33 1.00 -8.63 8.22
CA GLN A 33 1.19 -8.44 6.79
C GLN A 33 0.55 -7.13 6.35
N VAL A 34 1.38 -6.15 5.96
CA VAL A 34 0.92 -4.89 5.37
C VAL A 34 1.13 -4.96 3.86
N LYS A 35 0.07 -4.70 3.10
CA LYS A 35 0.11 -4.61 1.63
C LYS A 35 -0.43 -3.24 1.22
N CYS A 36 0.40 -2.47 0.53
CA CYS A 36 -0.02 -1.23 -0.14
C CYS A 36 -0.16 -1.52 -1.63
N GLN A 37 -1.30 -1.17 -2.21
CA GLN A 37 -1.57 -1.30 -3.65
C GLN A 37 -2.14 0.04 -4.14
N ARG A 38 -1.71 0.48 -5.32
CA ARG A 38 -2.33 1.64 -5.98
C ARG A 38 -3.68 1.22 -6.52
N GLU A 39 -4.70 2.05 -6.28
CA GLU A 39 -6.07 1.83 -6.75
C GLU A 39 -6.16 1.71 -8.28
N GLU A 40 -5.20 2.29 -9.02
CA GLU A 40 -5.13 2.23 -10.48
C GLU A 40 -4.98 0.81 -11.06
N ILE A 41 -4.43 -0.15 -10.29
CA ILE A 41 -4.38 -1.57 -10.71
C ILE A 41 -5.78 -2.19 -10.70
N PHE A 42 -6.69 -1.72 -9.83
CA PHE A 42 -8.07 -2.19 -9.78
C PHE A 42 -8.91 -1.74 -10.98
N ASP A 43 -8.66 -0.53 -11.49
CA ASP A 43 -9.39 0.02 -12.64
C ASP A 43 -8.95 -0.65 -13.96
N MET A 44 -7.66 -1.03 -14.05
CA MET A 44 -7.16 -1.83 -15.18
C MET A 44 -7.69 -3.27 -15.21
N MET A 45 -8.11 -3.84 -14.06
CA MET A 45 -8.76 -5.15 -14.06
C MET A 45 -10.22 -5.12 -14.50
N HIS A 46 -10.92 -3.98 -14.40
CA HIS A 46 -12.30 -3.82 -14.91
C HIS A 46 -12.38 -3.44 -16.39
N ARG A 47 -11.23 -3.31 -17.06
CA ARG A 47 -11.14 -2.96 -18.50
C ARG A 47 -10.80 -4.14 -19.43
N ILE A 48 -10.74 -5.36 -18.91
CA ILE A 48 -10.62 -6.59 -19.72
C ILE A 48 -11.98 -7.26 -19.85
#